data_AF-A0A7R9A1Q9-F1
#
_entry.id   AF-A0A7R9A1Q9-F1
#
_cell.length_a   1.000
_cell.length_b   1.000
_cell.length_c   1.000
_cell.angle_alpha   90.00
_cell.angle_beta   90.00
_cell.angle_gamma   90.00
#
_symmetry.space_group_name_H-M   'P 1'
#
loop_
_entity.id
_entity.type
_entity.pdbx_description
1 polymer ?
#
loop_
_entity_poly.entity_id
_entity_poly.type
_entity_poly.pdbx_seq_one_letter_code
_entity_poly.pdbx_strand_id
1 'polypeptide(L)'
;MKWGFYCVLLLDQQRNIVKLGLPLTFTASRPNNSYWEGIAYIPADYFPPRVQWFNAALQHGVGKDRQFYLLHVIPREKRGPEPSFHELEYYDTIEFWRYLPENKQATLSQVWLDAMGKNHGSRCNPASYFLFLFILSLFFI
;
A
#
# COMPACT_ATOMS: atom_id res chain seq x y z
N MET A 1 -13.52 -6.89 20.07
CA MET A 1 -12.91 -5.59 19.71
C MET A 1 -11.92 -5.86 18.59
N LYS A 2 -12.05 -5.21 17.42
CA LYS A 2 -11.09 -5.38 16.32
C LYS A 2 -9.92 -4.43 16.56
N TRP A 3 -8.71 -4.98 16.65
CA TRP A 3 -7.47 -4.20 16.72
C TRP A 3 -7.05 -3.90 15.27
N GLY A 4 -6.72 -2.65 14.97
CA GLY A 4 -6.31 -2.27 13.61
C GLY A 4 -7.43 -2.08 12.59
N PHE A 5 -7.19 -1.17 11.65
CA PHE A 5 -8.00 -0.89 10.46
C PHE A 5 -7.13 -1.02 9.21
N TYR A 6 -7.73 -1.41 8.09
CA TYR A 6 -7.05 -1.37 6.80
C TYR A 6 -7.79 -0.53 5.78
N CYS A 7 -7.03 0.04 4.84
CA CYS A 7 -7.55 0.67 3.64
C CYS A 7 -6.68 0.30 2.45
N VAL A 8 -7.30 -0.12 1.36
CA VAL A 8 -6.60 -0.47 0.11
C VAL A 8 -6.95 0.55 -0.96
N LEU A 9 -5.92 1.09 -1.62
CA LEU A 9 -6.04 2.04 -2.72
C LEU A 9 -5.34 1.52 -3.97
N LEU A 10 -5.94 1.74 -5.12
CA LEU A 10 -5.26 1.64 -6.42
C LEU A 10 -4.97 3.04 -6.92
N LEU A 11 -3.73 3.28 -7.36
CA LEU A 11 -3.30 4.55 -7.93
C LEU A 11 -2.74 4.37 -9.34
N ASP A 12 -3.20 5.22 -10.25
CA ASP A 12 -2.63 5.41 -11.58
C ASP A 12 -1.77 6.68 -11.58
N GLN A 13 -0.47 6.52 -11.42
CA GLN A 13 0.51 7.59 -11.14
C GLN A 13 0.47 8.09 -9.69
N GLN A 14 1.39 9.01 -9.36
CA GLN A 14 1.53 9.56 -8.02
C GLN A 14 0.26 10.35 -7.63
N ARG A 15 -0.30 10.06 -6.46
CA ARG A 15 -1.45 10.78 -5.86
C ARG A 15 -2.77 10.73 -6.65
N ASN A 16 -2.89 9.93 -7.70
CA ASN A 16 -4.14 9.78 -8.47
C ASN A 16 -4.83 8.45 -8.14
N ILE A 17 -5.84 8.52 -7.27
CA ILE A 17 -6.58 7.35 -6.78
C ILE A 17 -7.64 6.97 -7.81
N VAL A 18 -7.56 5.76 -8.35
CA VAL A 18 -8.55 5.20 -9.29
C VAL A 18 -9.53 4.26 -8.59
N LYS A 19 -9.16 3.74 -7.41
CA LYS A 19 -10.06 2.94 -6.56
C LYS A 19 -9.71 3.09 -5.08
N LEU A 20 -10.74 3.17 -4.24
CA LEU A 20 -10.64 3.30 -2.79
C LEU A 20 -11.43 2.17 -2.11
N GLY A 21 -10.88 1.64 -1.02
CA GLY A 21 -11.58 0.74 -0.11
C GLY A 21 -11.77 -0.67 -0.67
N LEU A 22 -10.78 -1.20 -1.38
CA LEU A 22 -10.89 -2.58 -1.88
C LEU A 22 -10.96 -3.57 -0.71
N PRO A 23 -11.84 -4.58 -0.79
CA PRO A 23 -11.94 -5.58 0.25
C PRO A 23 -10.69 -6.46 0.27
N LEU A 24 -10.26 -6.88 1.46
CA LEU A 24 -9.29 -7.95 1.63
C LEU A 24 -9.60 -8.72 2.91
N THR A 25 -9.02 -9.91 3.04
CA THR A 25 -9.11 -10.67 4.30
C THR A 25 -8.08 -10.12 5.27
N PHE A 26 -8.55 -9.43 6.32
CA PHE A 26 -7.72 -8.93 7.40
C PHE A 26 -8.10 -9.59 8.72
N THR A 27 -7.11 -10.08 9.44
CA THR A 27 -7.26 -10.55 10.81
C THR A 27 -6.34 -9.77 11.72
N ALA A 28 -6.79 -9.55 12.95
CA ALA A 28 -5.97 -8.91 13.95
C ALA A 28 -6.22 -9.51 15.32
N SER A 29 -5.14 -9.72 16.05
CA SER A 29 -5.12 -10.27 17.40
C SER A 29 -4.28 -9.38 18.30
N ARG A 30 -4.50 -9.47 19.61
CA ARG A 30 -3.66 -8.81 20.62
C ARG A 30 -3.13 -9.89 21.55
N PRO A 31 -1.97 -10.51 21.24
CA PRO A 31 -1.44 -11.61 22.03
C PRO A 31 -1.17 -11.21 23.50
N ASN A 32 -0.81 -9.94 23.74
CA ASN A 32 -0.68 -9.38 25.08
C ASN A 32 -0.90 -7.85 25.12
N ASN A 33 -0.75 -7.24 26.29
CA ASN A 33 -1.00 -5.81 26.47
C ASN A 33 0.02 -4.88 25.79
N SER A 34 1.14 -5.38 25.30
CA SER A 34 2.22 -4.55 24.73
C SER A 34 2.16 -4.42 23.22
N TYR A 35 1.54 -5.37 22.51
CA TYR A 35 1.48 -5.34 21.05
C TYR A 35 0.25 -6.07 20.49
N TRP A 36 -0.04 -5.79 19.22
CA TRP A 36 -1.05 -6.49 18.42
C TRP A 36 -0.41 -6.98 17.13
N GLU A 37 -1.00 -8.02 16.54
CA GLU A 37 -0.58 -8.60 15.27
C GLU A 37 -1.71 -8.42 14.25
N GLY A 38 -1.33 -8.08 13.02
CA GLY A 38 -2.24 -7.97 11.89
C GLY A 38 -1.76 -8.82 10.72
N ILE A 39 -2.66 -9.60 10.14
CA ILE A 39 -2.38 -10.40 8.94
C ILE A 39 -3.37 -9.96 7.85
N ALA A 40 -2.84 -9.47 6.74
CA ALA A 40 -3.59 -9.08 5.55
C ALA A 40 -3.28 -10.04 4.40
N TYR A 41 -4.31 -10.61 3.79
CA TYR A 41 -4.18 -11.39 2.56
C TYR A 41 -4.58 -10.52 1.38
N ILE A 42 -3.59 -10.10 0.59
CA ILE A 42 -3.78 -9.23 -0.56
C ILE A 42 -4.00 -10.11 -1.80
N PRO A 43 -5.13 -9.98 -2.53
CA PRO A 43 -5.33 -10.67 -3.78
C PRO A 43 -4.24 -10.31 -4.81
N ALA A 44 -3.73 -11.31 -5.53
CA ALA A 44 -2.74 -11.13 -6.59
C ALA A 44 -3.18 -10.07 -7.62
N ASP A 45 -4.47 -10.05 -7.96
CA ASP A 45 -5.07 -9.13 -8.93
C ASP A 45 -5.01 -7.64 -8.51
N TYR A 46 -4.70 -7.34 -7.25
CA TYR A 46 -4.56 -5.95 -6.80
C TYR A 46 -3.19 -5.38 -7.14
N PHE A 47 -2.19 -6.23 -7.32
CA PHE A 47 -0.87 -5.76 -7.72
C PHE A 47 -0.89 -5.37 -9.20
N PRO A 48 -0.33 -4.18 -9.54
CA PRO A 48 -0.14 -3.84 -10.93
C PRO A 48 0.88 -4.79 -11.58
N PRO A 49 0.89 -4.90 -12.92
CA PRO A 49 1.87 -5.74 -13.60
C PRO A 49 3.29 -5.22 -13.36
N ARG A 50 4.25 -6.14 -13.22
CA ARG A 50 5.69 -5.86 -13.12
C ARG A 50 6.06 -4.98 -11.91
N VAL A 51 5.57 -5.32 -10.73
CA VAL A 51 5.99 -4.66 -9.48
C VAL A 51 7.51 -4.79 -9.31
N GLN A 52 8.17 -3.65 -9.15
CA GLN A 52 9.62 -3.56 -8.91
C GLN A 52 9.96 -2.82 -7.64
N TRP A 53 9.11 -1.86 -7.24
CA TRP A 53 9.32 -1.02 -6.07
C TRP A 53 8.28 -1.32 -5.00
N PHE A 54 8.71 -1.31 -3.75
CA PHE A 54 7.85 -1.57 -2.61
C PHE A 54 8.21 -0.66 -1.44
N ASN A 55 7.20 -0.32 -0.66
CA ASN A 55 7.36 0.27 0.66
C ASN A 55 6.18 -0.16 1.52
N ALA A 56 6.34 -0.04 2.83
CA ALA A 56 5.27 -0.25 3.79
C ALA A 56 5.24 0.91 4.76
N ALA A 57 4.03 1.35 5.11
CA ALA A 57 3.81 2.42 6.05
C ALA A 57 2.93 1.94 7.21
N LEU A 58 3.31 2.30 8.43
CA LEU A 58 2.52 2.10 9.63
C LEU A 58 2.30 3.46 10.28
N GLN A 59 1.08 3.71 10.71
CA GLN A 59 0.75 4.87 11.52
C GLN A 59 0.13 4.40 12.84
N HIS A 60 0.60 4.98 13.95
CA HIS A 60 0.12 4.67 15.29
C HIS A 60 -0.15 5.95 16.07
N GLY A 61 -0.96 5.87 17.13
CA GLY A 61 -1.32 7.03 17.96
C GLY A 61 -2.40 7.92 17.33
N VAL A 62 -2.79 8.96 18.05
CA VAL A 62 -3.91 9.84 17.70
C VAL A 62 -3.54 11.32 17.86
N GLY A 63 -4.16 12.19 17.07
CA GLY A 63 -3.91 13.64 17.12
C GLY A 63 -2.43 13.99 17.00
N LYS A 64 -1.94 14.79 17.95
CA LYS A 64 -0.54 15.25 18.03
C LYS A 64 0.47 14.14 18.34
N ASP A 65 0.03 13.04 18.94
CA ASP A 65 0.91 11.91 19.32
C ASP A 65 0.97 10.85 18.22
N ARG A 66 0.36 11.13 17.06
CA ARG A 66 0.40 10.27 15.89
C ARG A 66 1.81 10.18 15.34
N GLN A 67 2.32 8.96 15.27
CA GLN A 67 3.62 8.65 14.70
C GLN A 67 3.45 7.89 13.38
N PHE A 68 4.44 8.03 12.51
CA PHE A 68 4.50 7.43 11.20
C PHE A 68 5.82 6.70 11.01
N TYR A 69 5.74 5.47 10.50
CA TYR A 69 6.85 4.58 10.23
C TYR A 69 6.81 4.17 8.78
N LEU A 70 7.97 4.15 8.16
CA LEU A 70 8.18 3.67 6.79
C LEU A 70 9.22 2.56 6.84
N LEU A 71 9.00 1.50 6.06
CA LEU A 71 9.99 0.43 5.89
C LEU A 71 11.25 0.98 5.21
N HIS A 72 11.07 1.74 4.13
CA HIS A 72 12.14 2.49 3.47
C HIS A 72 12.01 3.96 3.81
N VAL A 73 13.02 4.47 4.53
CA VAL A 73 12.93 5.72 5.27
C VAL A 73 13.35 6.90 4.40
N ILE A 74 12.57 7.98 4.44
CA ILE A 74 12.95 9.25 3.83
C ILE A 74 14.08 9.89 4.67
N PRO A 75 15.21 10.29 4.06
CA PRO A 75 16.30 11.00 4.73
C PRO A 75 15.80 12.24 5.46
N ARG A 76 16.33 12.50 6.68
CA ARG A 76 15.78 13.51 7.60
C ARG A 76 15.74 14.90 6.97
N GLU A 77 16.78 15.24 6.20
CA GLU A 77 16.95 16.51 5.49
C GLU A 77 15.99 16.68 4.29
N LYS A 78 15.39 15.58 3.82
CA LYS A 78 14.43 15.57 2.71
C LYS A 78 12.98 15.37 3.18
N ARG A 79 12.75 15.21 4.49
CA ARG A 79 11.40 15.09 5.04
C ARG A 79 10.69 16.44 4.97
N GLY A 80 9.50 16.43 4.37
CA GLY A 80 8.56 17.54 4.48
C GLY A 80 8.01 17.71 5.91
N PRO A 81 7.20 18.75 6.14
CA PRO A 81 6.59 19.01 7.44
C PRO A 81 5.60 17.92 7.86
N GLU A 82 5.01 17.21 6.89
CA GLU A 82 4.09 16.11 7.11
C GLU A 82 4.63 14.80 6.53
N PRO A 83 4.40 13.65 7.20
CA PRO A 83 4.75 12.34 6.66
C PRO A 83 4.02 12.08 5.33
N SER A 84 4.78 11.79 4.28
CA SER A 84 4.27 11.47 2.95
C SER A 84 4.70 10.07 2.55
N PHE A 85 3.72 9.21 2.26
CA PHE A 85 3.94 7.88 1.68
C PHE A 85 3.98 7.91 0.15
N HIS A 86 3.75 9.09 -0.45
CA HIS A 86 3.77 9.29 -1.90
C HIS A 86 5.16 9.61 -2.45
N GLU A 87 6.21 9.66 -1.61
CA GLU A 87 7.58 9.93 -2.07
C GLU A 87 8.21 8.68 -2.69
N LEU A 88 7.83 8.39 -3.94
CA LEU A 88 8.16 7.17 -4.66
C LEU A 88 9.66 6.95 -4.85
N GLU A 89 10.45 8.04 -4.86
CA GLU A 89 11.91 7.99 -5.01
C GLU A 89 12.64 7.30 -3.84
N TYR A 90 11.97 7.11 -2.70
CA TYR A 90 12.53 6.40 -1.54
C TYR A 90 12.02 4.96 -1.42
N TYR A 91 11.29 4.47 -2.41
CA TYR A 91 10.89 3.07 -2.43
C TYR A 91 12.10 2.23 -2.83
N ASP A 92 12.25 1.08 -2.19
CA ASP A 92 13.32 0.17 -2.52
C ASP A 92 12.82 -0.93 -3.46
N THR A 93 13.77 -1.57 -4.11
CA THR A 93 13.47 -2.68 -5.01
C THR A 93 13.05 -3.92 -4.23
N ILE A 94 12.08 -4.65 -4.79
CA ILE A 94 11.69 -5.98 -4.30
C ILE A 94 11.75 -6.97 -5.46
N GLU A 95 12.26 -8.16 -5.20
CA GLU A 95 12.19 -9.28 -6.15
C GLU A 95 10.79 -9.92 -6.12
N PHE A 96 9.76 -9.14 -6.45
CA PHE A 96 8.36 -9.56 -6.29
C PHE A 96 8.02 -10.86 -7.04
N TRP A 97 8.68 -11.09 -8.16
CA TRP A 97 8.57 -12.32 -8.96
C TRP A 97 8.90 -13.60 -8.17
N ARG A 98 9.66 -13.53 -7.07
CA ARG A 98 9.92 -14.69 -6.20
C ARG A 98 8.68 -15.14 -5.44
N TYR A 99 7.75 -14.22 -5.20
CA TYR A 99 6.51 -14.47 -4.46
C TYR A 99 5.30 -14.62 -5.39
N LEU A 100 5.30 -13.90 -6.52
CA LEU A 100 4.25 -13.93 -7.54
C LEU A 100 4.86 -13.91 -8.96
N PRO A 101 5.40 -15.05 -9.45
CA PRO A 101 6.12 -15.12 -10.73
C PRO A 101 5.34 -14.59 -11.92
N GLU A 102 4.03 -14.85 -11.96
CA GLU A 102 3.10 -14.43 -13.01
C GLU A 102 3.02 -12.91 -13.15
N ASN A 103 3.33 -12.14 -12.10
CA ASN A 103 3.31 -10.68 -12.13
C ASN A 103 4.34 -10.09 -13.12
N LYS A 104 5.44 -10.81 -13.40
CA LYS A 104 6.53 -10.35 -14.28
C LYS A 104 6.10 -10.13 -15.73
N GLN A 105 5.09 -10.87 -16.20
CA GLN A 105 4.57 -10.77 -17.57
C GLN A 105 3.06 -10.47 -17.59
N ALA A 106 2.48 -10.14 -16.43
CA ALA A 106 1.06 -9.87 -16.32
C ALA A 106 0.63 -8.66 -17.16
N THR A 107 -0.62 -8.69 -17.59
CA THR A 107 -1.38 -7.51 -17.96
C THR A 107 -2.15 -6.99 -16.75
N LEU A 108 -2.80 -5.84 -16.89
CA LEU A 108 -3.69 -5.34 -15.84
C LEU A 108 -4.82 -6.35 -15.60
N SER A 109 -5.12 -6.60 -14.34
CA SER A 109 -6.27 -7.43 -13.95
C SER A 109 -7.58 -6.71 -14.25
N GLN A 110 -8.70 -7.44 -14.23
CA GLN A 110 -10.02 -6.83 -14.40
C GLN A 110 -10.31 -5.75 -13.35
N VAL A 111 -9.82 -5.93 -12.11
CA VAL A 111 -9.95 -4.93 -11.03
C VAL A 111 -9.36 -3.59 -11.44
N TRP A 112 -8.18 -3.59 -12.07
CA TRP A 112 -7.53 -2.39 -12.58
C TRP A 112 -8.24 -1.81 -13.80
N LEU A 113 -8.66 -2.66 -14.74
CA LEU A 113 -9.40 -2.23 -15.93
C LEU A 113 -10.73 -1.55 -15.57
N ASP A 114 -11.46 -2.11 -14.60
CA ASP A 114 -12.70 -1.55 -14.10
C ASP A 114 -12.48 -0.24 -13.34
N ALA A 115 -11.40 -0.14 -12.56
CA ALA A 115 -11.06 1.06 -11.81
C ALA A 115 -10.69 2.25 -12.73
N MET A 116 -9.97 2.00 -13.83
CA MET A 116 -9.56 3.06 -14.76
C MET A 116 -10.64 3.42 -15.79
N GLY A 117 -11.63 2.55 -16.03
CA GLY A 117 -12.68 2.76 -17.01
C GLY A 117 -12.22 2.59 -18.47
N LYS A 118 -13.20 2.50 -19.40
CA LYS A 118 -13.00 2.04 -20.80
C LYS A 118 -12.10 2.93 -21.70
N ASN A 119 -11.66 4.11 -21.23
CA ASN A 119 -10.94 5.09 -22.06
C ASN A 119 -9.42 5.18 -21.79
N HIS A 120 -8.86 4.38 -20.87
CA HIS A 120 -7.44 4.44 -20.51
C HIS A 120 -6.49 3.60 -21.41
N GLY A 121 -6.97 3.10 -22.55
CA GLY A 121 -6.33 2.04 -23.33
C GLY A 121 -5.06 2.37 -24.14
N SER A 122 -4.45 3.55 -24.03
CA SER A 122 -3.35 3.92 -24.95
C SER A 122 -2.17 4.71 -24.36
N ARG A 123 -2.09 4.87 -23.02
CA ARG A 123 -0.93 5.52 -22.35
C ARG A 123 -0.43 4.79 -21.09
N CYS A 124 -0.62 3.48 -21.01
CA CYS A 124 -0.23 2.72 -19.82
C CYS A 124 1.28 2.46 -19.78
N ASN A 125 2.01 3.16 -18.91
CA ASN A 125 3.34 2.73 -18.47
C ASN A 125 3.18 1.89 -17.19
N PRO A 126 3.46 0.57 -17.22
CA PRO A 126 3.36 -0.30 -16.04
C PRO A 126 4.14 0.22 -14.82
N ALA A 127 5.22 0.97 -15.06
CA ALA A 127 6.05 1.57 -14.00
C ALA A 127 5.35 2.70 -13.21
N SER A 128 4.13 3.08 -13.59
CA SER A 128 3.40 4.20 -12.97
C SER A 128 2.21 3.77 -12.12
N TYR A 129 1.95 2.48 -11.94
CA TYR A 129 0.84 1.99 -11.12
C TYR A 129 1.31 1.60 -9.73
N PHE A 130 0.49 1.90 -8.72
CA PHE A 130 0.81 1.60 -7.33
C PHE A 130 -0.37 0.98 -6.60
N LEU A 131 -0.10 -0.09 -5.87
CA LEU A 131 -0.99 -0.59 -4.83
C LEU A 131 -0.52 0.02 -3.50
N PHE A 132 -1.42 0.70 -2.81
CA PHE A 132 -1.18 1.17 -1.45
C PHE A 132 -2.08 0.41 -0.48
N LEU A 133 -1.45 -0.23 0.51
CA LEU A 133 -2.13 -0.82 1.66
C LEU A 133 -1.77 -0.02 2.91
N PHE A 134 -2.78 0.59 3.51
CA PHE A 134 -2.68 1.16 4.85
C PHE A 134 -3.13 0.13 5.86
N ILE A 135 -2.32 -0.07 6.90
CA ILE A 135 -2.74 -0.73 8.12
C ILE A 135 -2.52 0.28 9.25
N LEU A 136 -3.60 0.75 9.87
CA LEU A 136 -3.55 1.72 10.97
C LEU A 136 -3.80 0.99 12.28
N SER A 137 -3.02 1.30 13.32
CA SER A 137 -3.41 1.03 14.70
C SER A 137 -4.22 2.22 15.22
N LEU A 138 -5.47 2.01 15.61
CA LEU A 138 -6.33 3.11 16.07
C LEU A 138 -6.27 3.40 17.58
N PHE A 139 -5.74 2.52 18.44
CA PHE A 139 -5.76 2.76 19.89
C PHE A 139 -4.69 1.99 20.66
N PHE A 140 -3.99 2.68 21.57
CA PHE A 140 -3.67 2.21 22.92
C PHE A 140 -3.70 3.43 23.87
N ILE A 141 -4.71 3.48 24.74
CA ILE A 141 -4.63 4.14 26.04
C ILE A 141 -4.20 3.05 27.03
#